data_AF-A0A836VIS0-F1
#
_entry.id   AF-A0A836VIS0-F1
#
_cell.length_a   1.000
_cell.length_b   1.000
_cell.length_c   1.000
_cell.angle_alpha   90.00
_cell.angle_beta   90.00
_cell.angle_gamma   90.00
#
_symmetry.space_group_name_H-M   'P 1'
#
loop_
_entity.id
_entity.type
_entity.pdbx_description
1 polymer ?
#
loop_
_entity_poly.entity_id
_entity_poly.type
_entity_poly.pdbx_seq_one_letter_code
_entity_poly.pdbx_strand_id
1 'polypeptide(L)'
;IRPDLLQHVEDVIFNRRADATERMVRFAGGVTGAGQKREVDLAWRDAGVDARLSHALVHGIVEFIEADVEEARQQHTRPLDVIEGPLMDGMKVVGDLFGDGKMFLPQVVKSARAMKRAVNILEPYMASEKNARSARGTIVMATVKGDVHDIGKNIVGVVLGCNNYEVIDLGVMVPCETILSTAREKGADIVGLSGLITPSLDEMVYVAREMERGGMRLPLLIGGATTSKQHTAVKVAPNYRESTVHVADASRVVGVVSSLLDEEKKPGFDAENQKLQNGLRELHEQRLESPLIPYRRAKQRPYNVDWDERELARPAFLGRRVVNEFDLTEIVPFIDWTFFFLAWELKGRYPAILDHPKYGAAAREVFANGEELLQKIIDKGQLTARAVRGYWPANSDDDDIVLFTDETRTQELMRFNMLRQQRTSTESTPARSLADFVAPIESGKSDFIGTFAVTAGIGANELAAQYEREGDDYNAILVKALADRLAEALAEMLHKRSRAEWGYGESEDLSNEDLIRERYDGIRPAFGYPACPDHTEKRKLFELLQAADIGMNLTESCAMTPAASVSGLYFAHPDARYFSVGRIDRDQVEDYAHRKGMDLKVVERWLQPNLAYDPN
;
A
#
# COMPACT_ATOMS: atom_id res chain seq x y z
N ILE A 1 40.48 22.82 0.25
CA ILE A 1 40.95 22.05 1.43
C ILE A 1 41.98 22.92 2.14
N ARG A 2 41.97 22.99 3.49
CA ARG A 2 43.02 23.74 4.21
C ARG A 2 44.40 23.16 3.83
N PRO A 3 45.44 23.98 3.60
CA PRO A 3 46.73 23.50 3.09
C PRO A 3 47.38 22.40 3.94
N ASP A 4 47.14 22.43 5.25
CA ASP A 4 47.61 21.45 6.23
C ASP A 4 46.96 20.07 6.05
N LEU A 5 45.63 20.01 5.94
CA LEU A 5 44.87 18.78 5.72
C LEU A 5 45.19 18.15 4.37
N LEU A 6 45.38 18.97 3.33
CA LEU A 6 45.77 18.47 2.01
C LEU A 6 47.11 17.74 2.08
N GLN A 7 48.10 18.32 2.77
CA GLN A 7 49.41 17.71 2.93
C GLN A 7 49.35 16.38 3.69
N HIS A 8 48.54 16.31 4.76
CA HIS A 8 48.34 15.06 5.51
C HIS A 8 47.66 13.97 4.68
N VAL A 9 46.66 14.34 3.86
CA VAL A 9 45.94 13.41 2.97
C VAL A 9 46.86 12.90 1.86
N GLU A 10 47.63 13.79 1.23
CA GLU A 10 48.59 13.41 0.21
C GLU A 10 49.71 12.52 0.76
N ASP A 11 50.20 12.78 1.97
CA ASP A 11 51.23 11.96 2.62
C ASP A 11 50.75 10.51 2.83
N VAL A 12 49.47 10.31 3.14
CA VAL A 12 48.83 8.98 3.30
C VAL A 12 48.54 8.32 1.94
N ILE A 13 47.93 9.05 1.00
CA ILE A 13 47.52 8.50 -0.31
C ILE A 13 48.74 8.13 -1.16
N PHE A 14 49.77 8.97 -1.16
CA PHE A 14 50.98 8.76 -1.97
C PHE A 14 52.12 8.08 -1.20
N ASN A 15 51.88 7.64 0.04
CA ASN A 15 52.86 6.99 0.92
C ASN A 15 54.22 7.71 0.94
N ARG A 16 54.20 9.05 1.05
CA ARG A 16 55.41 9.89 0.91
C ARG A 16 56.37 9.73 2.10
N ARG A 17 55.90 9.13 3.20
CA ARG A 17 56.61 9.01 4.46
C ARG A 17 56.05 7.87 5.32
N ALA A 18 56.91 7.24 6.10
CA ALA A 18 56.56 6.07 6.93
C ALA A 18 55.62 6.39 8.12
N ASP A 19 55.63 7.64 8.61
CA ASP A 19 54.82 8.12 9.74
C ASP A 19 53.53 8.86 9.28
N ALA A 20 53.14 8.72 8.01
CA ALA A 20 51.97 9.43 7.44
C ALA A 20 50.67 9.12 8.20
N THR A 21 50.44 7.84 8.52
CA THR A 21 49.25 7.37 9.23
C THR A 21 49.19 7.91 10.65
N GLU A 22 50.29 7.85 11.42
CA GLU A 22 50.34 8.41 12.78
C GLU A 22 50.10 9.92 12.80
N ARG A 23 50.67 10.64 11.83
CA ARG A 23 50.46 12.09 11.71
C ARG A 23 49.02 12.44 11.37
N MET A 24 48.37 11.68 10.49
CA MET A 24 46.95 11.85 10.17
C MET A 24 46.07 11.58 11.40
N VAL A 25 46.35 10.52 12.15
CA VAL A 25 45.63 10.19 13.39
C VAL A 25 45.83 11.28 14.45
N ARG A 26 47.04 11.82 14.60
CA ARG A 26 47.32 12.94 15.51
C ARG A 26 46.62 14.23 15.06
N PHE A 27 46.59 14.51 13.76
CA PHE A 27 45.85 15.64 13.19
C PHE A 27 44.34 15.48 13.41
N ALA A 28 43.79 14.29 13.18
CA ALA A 28 42.39 13.97 13.44
C ALA A 28 42.03 14.10 14.94
N GLY A 29 42.94 13.72 15.85
CA GLY A 29 42.74 13.90 17.29
C GLY A 29 42.74 15.37 17.75
N GLY A 30 43.37 16.28 17.01
CA GLY A 30 43.34 17.73 17.25
C GLY A 30 42.16 18.44 16.58
N VAL A 31 41.53 17.80 15.58
CA VAL A 31 40.28 18.26 15.00
C VAL A 31 39.16 17.62 15.81
N THR A 32 38.82 18.22 16.94
CA THR A 32 37.47 18.04 17.51
C THR A 32 36.51 18.65 16.49
N GLY A 33 36.04 17.82 15.55
CA GLY A 33 34.86 18.15 14.80
C GLY A 33 33.81 18.47 15.83
N ALA A 34 33.36 19.71 15.88
CA ALA A 34 32.02 19.98 16.34
C ALA A 34 31.15 19.15 15.40
N GLY A 35 30.81 17.92 15.79
CA GLY A 35 29.49 17.42 15.44
C GLY A 35 28.59 18.58 15.78
N GLN A 36 27.90 19.12 14.77
CA GLN A 36 26.89 20.14 15.01
C GLN A 36 25.97 19.55 16.08
N LYS A 37 26.22 19.88 17.35
CA LYS A 37 25.17 19.94 18.34
C LYS A 37 24.23 20.94 17.69
N ARG A 38 23.13 20.42 17.15
CA ARG A 38 21.93 21.21 16.95
C ARG A 38 21.68 21.84 18.33
N GLU A 39 22.18 23.05 18.55
CA GLU A 39 21.58 23.91 19.55
C GLU A 39 20.14 24.02 19.09
N VAL A 40 19.25 23.42 19.87
CA VAL A 40 17.81 23.55 19.64
C VAL A 40 17.54 25.04 19.75
N ASP A 41 17.23 25.67 18.62
CA ASP A 41 16.88 27.08 18.60
C ASP A 41 15.57 27.25 19.37
N LEU A 42 15.70 27.77 20.59
CA LEU A 42 14.57 28.04 21.49
C LEU A 42 14.13 29.50 21.41
N ALA A 43 14.60 30.30 20.44
CA ALA A 43 14.21 31.71 20.33
C ALA A 43 12.69 31.91 20.18
N TRP A 44 11.98 30.94 19.60
CA TRP A 44 10.52 30.96 19.50
C TRP A 44 9.82 30.91 20.87
N ARG A 45 10.50 30.45 21.93
CA ARG A 45 9.95 30.41 23.31
C ARG A 45 9.76 31.80 23.91
N ASP A 46 10.44 32.82 23.39
CA ASP A 46 10.31 34.19 23.87
C ASP A 46 9.03 34.89 23.34
N ALA A 47 8.31 34.26 22.41
CA ALA A 47 7.04 34.76 21.89
C ALA A 47 5.87 34.55 22.88
N GLY A 48 4.74 35.24 22.64
CA GLY A 48 3.50 35.03 23.38
C GLY A 48 2.90 33.63 23.17
N VAL A 49 2.11 33.14 24.13
CA VAL A 49 1.62 31.75 24.16
C VAL A 49 0.90 31.32 22.89
N ASP A 50 0.07 32.18 22.31
CA ASP A 50 -0.65 31.91 21.06
C ASP A 50 0.31 31.66 19.88
N ALA A 51 1.37 32.47 19.78
CA ALA A 51 2.40 32.31 18.76
C ALA A 51 3.27 31.07 19.01
N ARG A 52 3.52 30.72 20.28
CA ARG A 52 4.25 29.49 20.65
C ARG A 52 3.45 28.24 20.28
N LEU A 53 2.15 28.24 20.55
CA LEU A 53 1.25 27.17 20.13
C LEU A 53 1.25 27.03 18.60
N SER A 54 1.01 28.12 17.87
CA SER A 54 1.05 28.09 16.40
C SER A 54 2.38 27.55 15.86
N HIS A 55 3.52 27.99 16.41
CA HIS A 55 4.84 27.49 16.04
C HIS A 55 5.01 25.99 16.35
N ALA A 56 4.61 25.55 17.55
CA ALA A 56 4.67 24.15 17.96
C ALA A 56 3.84 23.26 17.02
N LEU A 57 2.67 23.72 16.59
CA LEU A 57 1.79 23.02 15.65
C LEU A 57 2.44 22.91 14.26
N VAL A 58 2.94 24.02 13.70
CA VAL A 58 3.58 24.06 12.38
C VAL A 58 4.82 23.14 12.31
N HIS A 59 5.56 23.04 13.41
CA HIS A 59 6.76 22.22 13.50
C HIS A 59 6.53 20.82 14.11
N GLY A 60 5.30 20.50 14.53
CA GLY A 60 4.96 19.21 15.14
C GLY A 60 5.68 18.92 16.47
N ILE A 61 6.00 19.96 17.23
CA ILE A 61 6.67 19.93 18.53
C ILE A 61 5.65 19.55 19.60
N VAL A 62 5.93 18.52 20.40
CA VAL A 62 5.01 18.01 21.43
C VAL A 62 5.50 18.27 22.86
N GLU A 63 6.79 18.57 23.02
CA GLU A 63 7.50 18.68 24.28
C GLU A 63 6.97 19.81 25.17
N PHE A 64 6.51 20.91 24.56
CA PHE A 64 6.04 22.11 25.28
C PHE A 64 4.51 22.32 25.21
N ILE A 65 3.80 21.47 24.45
CA ILE A 65 2.36 21.63 24.19
C ILE A 65 1.56 21.68 25.48
N GLU A 66 1.89 20.85 26.47
CA GLU A 66 1.14 20.80 27.73
C GLU A 66 1.22 22.10 28.52
N ALA A 67 2.42 22.66 28.66
CA ALA A 67 2.63 23.92 29.36
C ALA A 67 2.00 25.10 28.60
N ASP A 68 2.17 25.16 27.28
CA ASP A 68 1.64 26.26 26.48
C ASP A 68 0.10 26.23 26.39
N VAL A 69 -0.50 25.05 26.29
CA VAL A 69 -1.97 24.92 26.27
C VAL A 69 -2.56 25.33 27.60
N GLU A 70 -1.96 24.95 28.73
CA GLU A 70 -2.44 25.37 30.05
C GLU A 70 -2.30 26.89 30.26
N GLU A 71 -1.19 27.49 29.82
CA GLU A 71 -1.04 28.95 29.86
C GLU A 71 -2.09 29.65 28.97
N ALA A 72 -2.32 29.17 27.75
CA ALA A 72 -3.35 29.72 26.86
C ALA A 72 -4.75 29.56 27.46
N ARG A 73 -5.06 28.39 28.04
CA ARG A 73 -6.35 28.12 28.69
C ARG A 73 -6.65 29.10 29.83
N GLN A 74 -5.63 29.58 30.53
CA GLN A 74 -5.77 30.59 31.59
C GLN A 74 -5.93 32.02 31.05
N GLN A 75 -5.42 32.30 29.85
CA GLN A 75 -5.50 33.62 29.21
C GLN A 75 -6.78 33.82 28.40
N HIS A 76 -7.33 32.74 27.85
CA HIS A 76 -8.57 32.76 27.07
C HIS A 76 -9.82 32.58 27.95
N THR A 77 -10.97 33.08 27.48
CA THR A 77 -12.21 33.08 28.29
C THR A 77 -12.85 31.69 28.33
N ARG A 78 -12.84 30.98 27.21
CA ARG A 78 -13.35 29.61 27.08
C ARG A 78 -12.22 28.70 26.61
N PRO A 79 -12.16 27.43 27.08
CA PRO A 79 -11.22 26.44 26.54
C PRO A 79 -11.34 26.28 25.02
N LEU A 80 -12.55 26.43 24.49
CA LEU A 80 -12.81 26.37 23.05
C LEU A 80 -12.11 27.49 22.27
N ASP A 81 -11.90 28.67 22.87
CA ASP A 81 -11.23 29.81 22.22
C ASP A 81 -9.74 29.49 21.93
N VAL A 82 -9.11 28.63 22.74
CA VAL A 82 -7.74 28.14 22.49
C VAL A 82 -7.70 27.24 21.24
N ILE A 83 -8.76 26.45 21.03
CA ILE A 83 -8.90 25.60 19.84
C ILE A 83 -9.17 26.48 18.62
N GLU A 84 -10.24 27.28 18.66
CA GLU A 84 -10.70 28.11 17.55
C GLU A 84 -9.72 29.25 17.18
N GLY A 85 -8.87 29.67 18.12
CA GLY A 85 -7.82 30.67 17.92
C GLY A 85 -6.45 30.04 17.59
N PRO A 86 -5.50 30.04 18.53
CA PRO A 86 -4.08 29.77 18.23
C PRO A 86 -3.81 28.39 17.64
N LEU A 87 -4.56 27.36 18.05
CA LEU A 87 -4.41 26.01 17.51
C LEU A 87 -4.88 25.92 16.05
N MET A 88 -6.09 26.42 15.75
CA MET A 88 -6.62 26.47 14.39
C MET A 88 -5.84 27.41 13.47
N ASP A 89 -5.30 28.51 13.98
CA ASP A 89 -4.40 29.39 13.23
C ASP A 89 -3.13 28.65 12.82
N GLY A 90 -2.52 27.87 13.73
CA GLY A 90 -1.41 26.98 13.41
C GLY A 90 -1.76 25.95 12.34
N MET A 91 -2.92 25.30 12.46
CA MET A 91 -3.38 24.29 11.50
C MET A 91 -3.72 24.88 10.12
N LYS A 92 -4.20 26.12 10.07
CA LYS A 92 -4.41 26.84 8.81
C LYS A 92 -3.08 27.09 8.10
N VAL A 93 -2.03 27.50 8.81
CA VAL A 93 -0.68 27.65 8.24
C VAL A 93 -0.16 26.31 7.71
N VAL A 94 -0.37 25.21 8.46
CA VAL A 94 -0.04 23.84 8.00
C VAL A 94 -0.76 23.50 6.70
N GLY A 95 -2.07 23.77 6.62
CA GLY A 95 -2.89 23.57 5.43
C GLY A 95 -2.41 24.37 4.23
N ASP A 96 -2.10 25.66 4.42
CA ASP A 96 -1.59 26.55 3.37
C ASP A 96 -0.22 26.08 2.87
N LEU A 97 0.71 25.70 3.77
CA LEU A 97 2.02 25.18 3.40
C LEU A 97 1.94 23.85 2.66
N PHE A 98 1.01 22.97 3.05
CA PHE A 98 0.77 21.70 2.39
C PHE A 98 0.16 21.90 0.99
N GLY A 99 -0.83 22.80 0.86
CA GLY A 99 -1.43 23.19 -0.42
C GLY A 99 -0.43 23.83 -1.39
N ASP A 100 0.48 24.65 -0.88
CA ASP A 100 1.59 25.24 -1.65
C ASP A 100 2.71 24.24 -1.99
N GLY A 101 2.67 23.02 -1.43
CA GLY A 101 3.70 21.99 -1.59
C GLY A 101 5.03 22.34 -0.93
N LYS A 102 5.01 23.20 0.10
CA LYS A 102 6.13 23.59 0.97
C LYS A 102 6.25 22.70 2.22
N MET A 103 5.14 22.07 2.62
CA MET A 103 5.07 21.04 3.65
C MET A 103 4.60 19.72 3.03
N PHE A 104 4.98 18.60 3.62
CA PHE A 104 4.65 17.26 3.13
C PHE A 104 3.93 16.42 4.18
N LEU A 105 3.35 15.30 3.74
CA LEU A 105 2.51 14.46 4.59
C LEU A 105 3.16 14.06 5.94
N PRO A 106 4.44 13.64 6.03
CA PRO A 106 5.06 13.33 7.32
C PRO A 106 4.97 14.48 8.33
N GLN A 107 5.13 15.71 7.87
CA GLN A 107 5.09 16.91 8.70
C GLN A 107 3.64 17.23 9.11
N VAL A 108 2.69 17.12 8.17
CA VAL A 108 1.25 17.33 8.46
C VAL A 108 0.76 16.38 9.54
N VAL A 109 1.17 15.10 9.49
CA VAL A 109 0.80 14.11 10.50
C VAL A 109 1.46 14.42 11.86
N LYS A 110 2.70 14.94 11.88
CA LYS A 110 3.32 15.42 13.13
C LYS A 110 2.60 16.64 13.72
N SER A 111 2.16 17.58 12.88
CA SER A 111 1.33 18.71 13.31
C SER A 111 0.00 18.24 13.90
N ALA A 112 -0.64 17.26 13.26
CA ALA A 112 -1.87 16.64 13.75
C ALA A 112 -1.70 16.04 15.15
N ARG A 113 -0.57 15.38 15.40
CA ARG A 113 -0.23 14.82 16.71
C ARG A 113 -0.12 15.89 17.79
N ALA A 114 0.54 17.01 17.49
CA ALA A 114 0.62 18.14 18.41
C ALA A 114 -0.77 18.75 18.68
N MET A 115 -1.60 18.86 17.65
CA MET A 115 -3.00 19.32 17.76
C MET A 115 -3.84 18.41 18.66
N LYS A 116 -3.83 17.10 18.39
CA LYS A 116 -4.59 16.10 19.16
C LYS A 116 -4.16 16.11 20.63
N ARG A 117 -2.85 16.20 20.90
CA ARG A 117 -2.33 16.32 22.27
C ARG A 117 -2.85 17.58 22.96
N ALA A 118 -2.87 18.72 22.26
CA ALA A 118 -3.40 19.97 22.78
C ALA A 118 -4.90 19.90 23.10
N VAL A 119 -5.69 19.33 22.19
CA VAL A 119 -7.15 19.16 22.38
C VAL A 119 -7.45 18.22 23.55
N ASN A 120 -6.72 17.11 23.69
CA ASN A 120 -6.90 16.16 24.80
C ASN A 120 -6.67 16.81 26.18
N ILE A 121 -5.79 17.82 26.28
CA ILE A 121 -5.58 18.59 27.51
C ILE A 121 -6.79 19.49 27.81
N LEU A 122 -7.45 20.01 26.78
CA LEU A 122 -8.59 20.92 26.89
C LEU A 122 -9.93 20.17 27.12
N GLU A 123 -10.06 18.92 26.66
CA GLU A 123 -11.27 18.10 26.76
C GLU A 123 -11.93 18.10 28.16
N PRO A 124 -11.20 17.88 29.28
CA PRO A 124 -11.80 17.89 30.61
C PRO A 124 -12.45 19.22 30.99
N TYR A 125 -11.95 20.33 30.45
CA TYR A 125 -12.46 21.67 30.69
C TYR A 125 -13.66 21.99 29.78
N MET A 126 -13.67 21.45 28.56
CA MET A 126 -14.77 21.60 27.59
C MET A 126 -16.02 20.81 27.97
N ALA A 127 -15.89 19.67 28.66
CA ALA A 127 -17.03 18.85 29.08
C ALA A 127 -18.03 19.60 30.00
N SER A 128 -17.61 20.73 30.58
CA SER A 128 -18.45 21.63 31.37
C SER A 128 -19.30 22.61 30.55
N GLU A 129 -19.00 22.79 29.25
CA GLU A 129 -19.67 23.70 28.33
C GLU A 129 -20.67 22.95 27.44
N LYS A 130 -21.98 23.06 27.74
CA LYS A 130 -23.05 22.26 27.10
C LYS A 130 -23.41 22.60 25.64
N ASN A 131 -22.68 23.45 24.94
CA ASN A 131 -23.05 23.94 23.60
C ASN A 131 -21.84 24.16 22.68
N ALA A 132 -21.15 23.08 22.27
CA ALA A 132 -20.11 23.19 21.25
C ALA A 132 -20.33 22.12 20.16
N ARG A 133 -20.86 22.54 19.01
CA ARG A 133 -20.53 21.87 17.73
C ARG A 133 -19.30 22.59 17.19
N SER A 134 -18.13 22.00 17.37
CA SER A 134 -16.82 22.60 17.04
C SER A 134 -16.34 22.27 15.62
N ALA A 135 -16.86 21.22 14.98
CA ALA A 135 -16.36 20.74 13.69
C ALA A 135 -17.07 21.39 12.48
N ARG A 136 -16.32 21.59 11.39
CA ARG A 136 -16.81 22.13 10.10
C ARG A 136 -17.73 21.17 9.34
N GLY A 137 -17.72 19.90 9.72
CA GLY A 137 -18.52 18.83 9.14
C GLY A 137 -18.08 17.47 9.69
N THR A 138 -18.98 16.48 9.61
CA THR A 138 -18.79 15.12 10.11
C THR A 138 -18.66 14.15 8.94
N ILE A 139 -17.61 13.33 8.94
CA ILE A 139 -17.28 12.43 7.84
C ILE A 139 -17.17 11.02 8.38
N VAL A 140 -18.01 10.12 7.89
CA VAL A 140 -17.89 8.68 8.17
C VAL A 140 -16.98 8.06 7.12
N MET A 141 -15.91 7.41 7.55
CA MET A 141 -14.98 6.72 6.67
C MET A 141 -14.88 5.24 7.01
N ALA A 142 -14.74 4.41 5.97
CA ALA A 142 -14.57 2.97 6.16
C ALA A 142 -13.73 2.35 5.04
N THR A 143 -12.89 1.38 5.39
CA THR A 143 -12.42 0.40 4.40
C THR A 143 -13.53 -0.63 4.19
N VAL A 144 -13.93 -0.81 2.93
CA VAL A 144 -15.12 -1.58 2.58
C VAL A 144 -15.02 -3.05 2.99
N LYS A 145 -16.18 -3.71 3.03
CA LYS A 145 -16.33 -5.12 3.38
C LYS A 145 -15.31 -6.01 2.65
N GLY A 146 -14.68 -6.91 3.42
CA GLY A 146 -13.70 -7.87 2.93
C GLY A 146 -12.30 -7.31 2.62
N ASP A 147 -12.07 -6.00 2.75
CA ASP A 147 -10.74 -5.39 2.61
C ASP A 147 -10.17 -4.97 3.97
N VAL A 148 -8.86 -5.04 4.12
CA VAL A 148 -8.14 -4.95 5.40
C VAL A 148 -7.12 -3.83 5.44
N HIS A 149 -6.86 -3.17 4.31
CA HIS A 149 -5.80 -2.17 4.23
C HIS A 149 -6.37 -0.78 4.50
N ASP A 150 -5.69 -0.04 5.38
CA ASP A 150 -6.19 1.24 5.89
C ASP A 150 -5.15 2.35 5.99
N ILE A 151 -3.89 2.13 5.59
CA ILE A 151 -2.83 3.17 5.67
C ILE A 151 -3.29 4.47 4.99
N GLY A 152 -3.78 4.39 3.76
CA GLY A 152 -4.27 5.56 3.02
C GLY A 152 -5.52 6.20 3.65
N LYS A 153 -6.44 5.38 4.20
CA LYS A 153 -7.63 5.88 4.91
C LYS A 153 -7.23 6.65 6.17
N ASN A 154 -6.32 6.10 6.97
CA ASN A 154 -5.85 6.73 8.21
C ASN A 154 -5.15 8.06 7.91
N ILE A 155 -4.34 8.10 6.84
CA ILE A 155 -3.74 9.35 6.34
C ILE A 155 -4.83 10.40 6.00
N VAL A 156 -5.86 10.01 5.23
CA VAL A 156 -6.98 10.91 4.90
C VAL A 156 -7.70 11.40 6.15
N GLY A 157 -7.91 10.52 7.13
CA GLY A 157 -8.57 10.87 8.39
C GLY A 157 -7.78 11.89 9.19
N VAL A 158 -6.47 11.71 9.29
CA VAL A 158 -5.58 12.68 9.94
C VAL A 158 -5.61 14.03 9.21
N VAL A 159 -5.50 14.03 7.87
CA VAL A 159 -5.53 15.27 7.06
C VAL A 159 -6.87 16.01 7.21
N LEU A 160 -7.99 15.30 7.27
CA LEU A 160 -9.31 15.90 7.52
C LEU A 160 -9.44 16.43 8.95
N GLY A 161 -8.98 15.68 9.95
CA GLY A 161 -8.94 16.14 11.35
C GLY A 161 -8.11 17.42 11.52
N CYS A 162 -6.98 17.54 10.80
CA CYS A 162 -6.18 18.76 10.74
C CYS A 162 -6.94 19.99 10.23
N ASN A 163 -8.03 19.79 9.50
CA ASN A 163 -8.84 20.85 8.92
C ASN A 163 -10.16 21.06 9.67
N ASN A 164 -10.22 20.61 10.93
CA ASN A 164 -11.36 20.73 11.83
C ASN A 164 -12.63 20.01 11.34
N TYR A 165 -12.46 18.87 10.67
CA TYR A 165 -13.56 17.94 10.40
C TYR A 165 -13.61 16.86 11.48
N GLU A 166 -14.82 16.48 11.90
CA GLU A 166 -15.02 15.30 12.74
C GLU A 166 -14.93 14.05 11.86
N VAL A 167 -13.96 13.20 12.11
CA VAL A 167 -13.73 11.97 11.34
C VAL A 167 -14.12 10.76 12.17
N ILE A 168 -15.13 10.04 11.71
CA ILE A 168 -15.59 8.79 12.31
C ILE A 168 -15.07 7.64 11.45
N ASP A 169 -13.92 7.10 11.84
CA ASP A 169 -13.31 5.95 11.18
C ASP A 169 -13.89 4.63 11.73
N LEU A 170 -14.59 3.89 10.88
CA LEU A 170 -15.21 2.61 11.22
C LEU A 170 -14.23 1.42 11.13
N GLY A 171 -12.99 1.67 10.71
CA GLY A 171 -11.96 0.65 10.57
C GLY A 171 -12.05 -0.09 9.23
N VAL A 172 -11.81 -1.39 9.27
CA VAL A 172 -11.67 -2.26 8.09
C VAL A 172 -12.71 -3.37 8.05
N MET A 173 -12.91 -3.94 6.85
CA MET A 173 -13.93 -4.97 6.59
C MET A 173 -15.35 -4.53 7.00
N VAL A 174 -15.67 -3.25 6.86
CA VAL A 174 -16.91 -2.70 7.41
C VAL A 174 -18.10 -3.01 6.48
N PRO A 175 -19.17 -3.67 6.97
CA PRO A 175 -20.37 -3.92 6.18
C PRO A 175 -21.08 -2.62 5.76
N CYS A 176 -21.69 -2.62 4.57
CA CYS A 176 -22.47 -1.48 4.06
C CYS A 176 -23.52 -1.01 5.08
N GLU A 177 -24.25 -1.93 5.71
CA GLU A 177 -25.26 -1.59 6.72
C GLU A 177 -24.69 -0.75 7.87
N THR A 178 -23.54 -1.14 8.42
CA THR A 178 -22.85 -0.40 9.50
C THR A 178 -22.42 0.98 9.04
N ILE A 179 -21.92 1.12 7.80
CA ILE A 179 -21.53 2.42 7.23
C ILE A 179 -22.76 3.33 7.18
N LEU A 180 -23.86 2.83 6.61
CA LEU A 180 -25.06 3.63 6.40
C LEU A 180 -25.81 3.93 7.71
N SER A 181 -25.88 2.98 8.64
CA SER A 181 -26.49 3.20 9.95
C SER A 181 -25.72 4.24 10.74
N THR A 182 -24.38 4.11 10.80
CA THR A 182 -23.54 5.06 11.55
C THR A 182 -23.60 6.45 10.94
N ALA A 183 -23.59 6.58 9.62
CA ALA A 183 -23.76 7.87 8.94
C ALA A 183 -25.08 8.56 9.32
N ARG A 184 -26.18 7.80 9.46
CA ARG A 184 -27.47 8.36 9.92
C ARG A 184 -27.45 8.71 11.41
N GLU A 185 -26.99 7.79 12.25
CA GLU A 185 -26.98 7.93 13.71
C GLU A 185 -26.11 9.10 14.18
N LYS A 186 -24.99 9.34 13.49
CA LYS A 186 -24.03 10.39 13.80
C LYS A 186 -24.31 11.70 13.07
N GLY A 187 -25.30 11.71 12.17
CA GLY A 187 -25.61 12.89 11.34
C GLY A 187 -24.42 13.30 10.48
N ALA A 188 -23.79 12.33 9.81
CA ALA A 188 -22.66 12.57 8.93
C ALA A 188 -23.06 13.44 7.74
N ASP A 189 -22.15 14.30 7.31
CA ASP A 189 -22.31 15.15 6.14
C ASP A 189 -21.74 14.48 4.88
N ILE A 190 -20.74 13.59 5.02
CA ILE A 190 -20.11 12.86 3.91
C ILE A 190 -19.82 11.41 4.32
N VAL A 191 -19.93 10.49 3.35
CA VAL A 191 -19.45 9.11 3.47
C VAL A 191 -18.22 8.91 2.58
N GLY A 192 -17.12 8.38 3.13
CA GLY A 192 -15.89 8.04 2.41
C GLY A 192 -15.59 6.55 2.44
N LEU A 193 -15.30 5.98 1.27
CA LEU A 193 -14.98 4.56 1.10
C LEU A 193 -13.53 4.36 0.64
N SER A 194 -12.85 3.40 1.25
CA SER A 194 -11.49 2.99 0.89
C SER A 194 -11.43 1.52 0.44
N GLY A 195 -10.59 1.22 -0.54
CA GLY A 195 -10.33 -0.14 -1.02
C GLY A 195 -8.97 -0.29 -1.72
N LEU A 196 -8.28 -1.40 -1.48
CA LEU A 196 -6.98 -1.77 -2.06
C LEU A 196 -7.09 -2.85 -3.13
N ILE A 197 -8.01 -3.81 -3.00
CA ILE A 197 -8.12 -4.95 -3.93
C ILE A 197 -9.25 -4.79 -4.93
N THR A 198 -9.24 -5.54 -6.03
CA THR A 198 -10.26 -5.41 -7.08
C THR A 198 -11.68 -5.78 -6.62
N PRO A 199 -11.91 -6.78 -5.74
CA PRO A 199 -13.25 -7.04 -5.19
C PRO A 199 -13.85 -5.87 -4.39
N SER A 200 -13.02 -4.99 -3.84
CA SER A 200 -13.46 -3.80 -3.10
C SER A 200 -14.21 -2.80 -3.99
N LEU A 201 -13.95 -2.82 -5.30
CA LEU A 201 -14.64 -1.97 -6.27
C LEU A 201 -16.13 -2.31 -6.36
N ASP A 202 -16.49 -3.59 -6.33
CA ASP A 202 -17.89 -4.03 -6.34
C ASP A 202 -18.62 -3.64 -5.05
N GLU A 203 -17.95 -3.73 -3.91
CA GLU A 203 -18.52 -3.30 -2.63
C GLU A 203 -18.80 -1.79 -2.63
N MET A 204 -17.96 -0.97 -3.27
CA MET A 204 -18.25 0.47 -3.44
C MET A 204 -19.47 0.72 -4.33
N VAL A 205 -19.65 -0.05 -5.40
CA VAL A 205 -20.85 0.02 -6.25
C VAL A 205 -22.09 -0.39 -5.45
N TYR A 206 -21.98 -1.44 -4.64
CA TYR A 206 -23.05 -1.91 -3.76
C TYR A 206 -23.45 -0.84 -2.74
N VAL A 207 -22.47 -0.20 -2.06
CA VAL A 207 -22.75 0.91 -1.13
C VAL A 207 -23.46 2.06 -1.84
N ALA A 208 -23.04 2.46 -3.04
CA ALA A 208 -23.72 3.51 -3.81
C ALA A 208 -25.19 3.17 -4.10
N ARG A 209 -25.48 1.94 -4.53
CA ARG A 209 -26.85 1.45 -4.74
C ARG A 209 -27.67 1.47 -3.46
N GLU A 210 -27.07 1.08 -2.34
CA GLU A 210 -27.73 1.05 -1.04
C GLU A 210 -27.98 2.44 -0.46
N MET A 211 -27.09 3.40 -0.72
CA MET A 211 -27.31 4.81 -0.40
C MET A 211 -28.50 5.37 -1.19
N GLU A 212 -28.60 5.06 -2.49
CA GLU A 212 -29.74 5.45 -3.33
C GLU A 212 -31.05 4.81 -2.84
N ARG A 213 -31.04 3.49 -2.63
CA ARG A 213 -32.18 2.72 -2.11
C ARG A 213 -32.64 3.22 -0.74
N GLY A 214 -31.69 3.56 0.11
CA GLY A 214 -31.90 4.11 1.45
C GLY A 214 -32.24 5.59 1.48
N GLY A 215 -32.39 6.24 0.32
CA GLY A 215 -32.79 7.65 0.20
C GLY A 215 -31.78 8.65 0.77
N MET A 216 -30.51 8.27 0.87
CA MET A 216 -29.47 9.18 1.37
C MET A 216 -29.24 10.35 0.41
N ARG A 217 -28.79 11.47 0.99
CA ARG A 217 -28.51 12.73 0.27
C ARG A 217 -27.08 13.25 0.48
N LEU A 218 -26.24 12.43 1.09
CA LEU A 218 -24.86 12.79 1.43
C LEU A 218 -23.94 12.58 0.24
N PRO A 219 -22.93 13.43 0.00
CA PRO A 219 -21.86 13.12 -0.94
C PRO A 219 -21.13 11.82 -0.60
N LEU A 220 -20.72 11.08 -1.64
CA LEU A 220 -19.96 9.84 -1.55
C LEU A 220 -18.55 10.05 -2.11
N LEU A 221 -17.54 9.86 -1.26
CA LEU A 221 -16.12 9.89 -1.66
C LEU A 221 -15.61 8.47 -1.88
N ILE A 222 -14.89 8.28 -2.99
CA ILE A 222 -14.27 7.02 -3.39
C ILE A 222 -12.75 7.20 -3.45
N GLY A 223 -12.00 6.35 -2.77
CA GLY A 223 -10.54 6.35 -2.80
C GLY A 223 -9.92 4.98 -2.49
N GLY A 224 -8.59 4.90 -2.57
CA GLY A 224 -7.80 3.67 -2.40
C GLY A 224 -7.16 3.18 -3.71
N ALA A 225 -6.19 2.27 -3.63
CA ALA A 225 -5.25 2.03 -4.74
C ALA A 225 -5.87 1.43 -6.00
N THR A 226 -6.93 0.62 -5.87
CA THR A 226 -7.65 0.06 -7.02
C THR A 226 -8.68 1.01 -7.61
N THR A 227 -9.00 2.10 -6.91
CA THR A 227 -10.00 3.06 -7.39
C THR A 227 -9.41 3.96 -8.47
N SER A 228 -10.28 4.48 -9.34
CA SER A 228 -9.89 5.45 -10.35
C SER A 228 -11.04 6.37 -10.72
N LYS A 229 -10.71 7.52 -11.33
CA LYS A 229 -11.72 8.40 -11.93
C LYS A 229 -12.59 7.67 -12.95
N GLN A 230 -11.97 6.82 -13.77
CA GLN A 230 -12.65 6.03 -14.79
C GLN A 230 -13.65 5.04 -14.17
N HIS A 231 -13.19 4.22 -13.22
CA HIS A 231 -14.07 3.25 -12.54
C HIS A 231 -15.24 3.95 -11.84
N THR A 232 -14.95 5.02 -11.10
CA THR A 232 -15.96 5.78 -10.37
C THR A 232 -17.02 6.36 -11.31
N ALA A 233 -16.61 6.94 -12.43
CA ALA A 233 -17.51 7.52 -13.43
C ALA A 233 -18.40 6.47 -14.13
N VAL A 234 -17.84 5.29 -14.42
CA VAL A 234 -18.51 4.25 -15.23
C VAL A 234 -19.35 3.31 -14.37
N LYS A 235 -18.87 2.93 -13.18
CA LYS A 235 -19.47 1.85 -12.39
C LYS A 235 -20.06 2.30 -11.05
N VAL A 236 -19.56 3.35 -10.40
CA VAL A 236 -20.08 3.78 -9.08
C VAL A 236 -21.13 4.87 -9.24
N ALA A 237 -20.76 6.02 -9.79
CA ALA A 237 -21.60 7.22 -9.89
C ALA A 237 -22.97 7.00 -10.56
N PRO A 238 -23.13 6.13 -11.59
CA PRO A 238 -24.45 5.88 -12.17
C PRO A 238 -25.47 5.25 -11.20
N ASN A 239 -25.02 4.71 -10.07
CA ASN A 239 -25.87 4.03 -9.09
C ASN A 239 -26.32 4.94 -7.94
N TYR A 240 -25.92 6.21 -7.91
CA TYR A 240 -26.27 7.14 -6.85
C TYR A 240 -26.48 8.55 -7.40
N ARG A 241 -27.62 9.16 -7.08
CA ARG A 241 -28.02 10.44 -7.71
C ARG A 241 -27.20 11.65 -7.23
N GLU A 242 -26.64 11.59 -6.04
CA GLU A 242 -25.90 12.70 -5.44
C GLU A 242 -24.42 12.68 -5.84
N SER A 243 -23.68 13.70 -5.40
CA SER A 243 -22.25 13.86 -5.65
C SER A 243 -21.46 12.60 -5.30
N THR A 244 -20.99 11.88 -6.32
CA THR A 244 -20.03 10.78 -6.18
C THR A 244 -18.69 11.23 -6.74
N VAL A 245 -17.65 11.25 -5.92
CA VAL A 245 -16.37 11.88 -6.26
C VAL A 245 -15.21 10.95 -5.97
N HIS A 246 -14.35 10.74 -6.97
CA HIS A 246 -13.08 10.04 -6.79
C HIS A 246 -12.00 11.01 -6.30
N VAL A 247 -11.39 10.70 -5.16
CA VAL A 247 -10.28 11.48 -4.58
C VAL A 247 -8.99 10.67 -4.71
N ALA A 248 -8.01 11.23 -5.42
CA ALA A 248 -6.81 10.49 -5.81
C ALA A 248 -5.77 10.31 -4.71
N ASP A 249 -5.67 11.28 -3.80
CA ASP A 249 -4.65 11.35 -2.75
C ASP A 249 -5.17 12.22 -1.59
N ALA A 250 -4.52 12.13 -0.43
CA ALA A 250 -4.98 12.83 0.77
C ALA A 250 -4.81 14.34 0.64
N SER A 251 -3.86 14.81 -0.16
CA SER A 251 -3.65 16.25 -0.37
C SER A 251 -4.85 16.98 -0.99
N ARG A 252 -5.68 16.26 -1.75
CA ARG A 252 -6.85 16.83 -2.44
C ARG A 252 -8.14 16.74 -1.64
N VAL A 253 -8.19 15.87 -0.61
CA VAL A 253 -9.45 15.55 0.06
C VAL A 253 -10.09 16.76 0.73
N VAL A 254 -9.27 17.65 1.31
CA VAL A 254 -9.73 18.85 2.02
C VAL A 254 -10.43 19.81 1.06
N GLY A 255 -9.85 20.04 -0.12
CA GLY A 255 -10.45 20.93 -1.13
C GLY A 255 -11.76 20.36 -1.68
N VAL A 256 -11.84 19.04 -1.85
CA VAL A 256 -13.07 18.36 -2.29
C VAL A 256 -14.15 18.46 -1.22
N VAL A 257 -13.87 18.07 0.02
CA VAL A 257 -14.81 18.14 1.15
C VAL A 257 -15.30 19.57 1.37
N SER A 258 -14.38 20.54 1.39
CA SER A 258 -14.74 21.94 1.56
C SER A 258 -15.63 22.46 0.43
N SER A 259 -15.49 21.98 -0.80
CA SER A 259 -16.35 22.38 -1.92
C SER A 259 -17.73 21.72 -1.87
N LEU A 260 -17.79 20.49 -1.35
CA LEU A 260 -19.04 19.73 -1.23
C LEU A 260 -19.94 20.21 -0.08
N LEU A 261 -19.35 20.78 0.97
CA LEU A 261 -20.08 21.30 2.14
C LEU A 261 -20.43 22.80 2.02
N ASP A 262 -19.91 23.49 1.00
CA ASP A 262 -20.13 24.91 0.76
C ASP A 262 -21.31 25.09 -0.23
N GLU A 263 -22.40 25.71 0.24
CA GLU A 263 -23.64 25.86 -0.54
C GLU A 263 -23.46 26.65 -1.84
N GLU A 264 -22.49 27.58 -1.89
CA GLU A 264 -22.23 28.40 -3.07
C GLU A 264 -21.32 27.67 -4.08
N LYS A 265 -20.34 26.90 -3.59
CA LYS A 265 -19.37 26.20 -4.46
C LYS A 265 -19.87 24.85 -4.95
N LYS A 266 -20.70 24.15 -4.17
CA LYS A 266 -21.16 22.80 -4.48
C LYS A 266 -21.80 22.69 -5.88
N PRO A 267 -22.71 23.58 -6.32
CA PRO A 267 -23.34 23.46 -7.64
C PRO A 267 -22.34 23.52 -8.80
N GLY A 268 -21.35 24.41 -8.72
CA GLY A 268 -20.30 24.53 -9.73
C GLY A 268 -19.39 23.30 -9.75
N PHE A 269 -18.98 22.84 -8.57
CA PHE A 269 -18.16 21.64 -8.40
C PHE A 269 -18.86 20.38 -8.95
N ASP A 270 -20.14 20.20 -8.65
CA ASP A 270 -20.94 19.07 -9.13
C ASP A 270 -21.08 19.10 -10.66
N ALA A 271 -21.30 20.27 -11.26
CA ALA A 271 -21.40 20.41 -12.72
C ALA A 271 -20.08 20.03 -13.42
N GLU A 272 -18.93 20.45 -12.87
CA GLU A 272 -17.61 20.07 -13.38
C GLU A 272 -17.35 18.56 -13.24
N ASN A 273 -17.68 17.99 -12.08
CA ASN A 273 -17.53 16.56 -11.82
C ASN A 273 -18.42 15.73 -12.77
N GLN A 274 -19.67 16.11 -12.97
CA GLN A 274 -20.58 15.43 -13.90
C GLN A 274 -20.08 15.51 -15.35
N LYS A 275 -19.59 16.68 -15.78
CA LYS A 275 -19.00 16.84 -17.11
C LYS A 275 -17.79 15.92 -17.30
N LEU A 276 -16.90 15.84 -16.32
CA LEU A 276 -15.77 14.93 -16.33
C LEU A 276 -16.24 13.47 -16.43
N GLN A 277 -17.22 13.07 -15.62
CA GLN A 277 -17.72 11.70 -15.60
C GLN A 277 -18.41 11.30 -16.91
N ASN A 278 -19.18 12.20 -17.53
CA ASN A 278 -19.79 11.96 -18.83
C ASN A 278 -18.72 11.69 -19.90
N GLY A 279 -17.69 12.54 -20.00
CA GLY A 279 -16.61 12.33 -20.95
C GLY A 279 -15.83 11.04 -20.72
N LEU A 280 -15.62 10.64 -19.46
CA LEU A 280 -14.99 9.36 -19.13
C LEU A 280 -15.87 8.15 -19.51
N ARG A 281 -17.20 8.26 -19.39
CA ARG A 281 -18.15 7.22 -19.83
C ARG A 281 -18.12 7.06 -21.35
N GLU A 282 -18.21 8.15 -22.10
CA GLU A 282 -18.12 8.11 -23.57
C GLU A 282 -16.80 7.47 -24.05
N LEU A 283 -15.67 7.83 -23.41
CA LEU A 283 -14.36 7.23 -23.72
C LEU A 283 -14.28 5.74 -23.34
N HIS A 284 -15.03 5.29 -22.32
CA HIS A 284 -15.12 3.88 -21.97
C HIS A 284 -15.85 3.07 -23.03
N GLU A 285 -17.00 3.56 -23.48
CA GLU A 285 -17.85 2.91 -24.47
C GLU A 285 -17.09 2.69 -25.78
N GLN A 286 -16.35 3.70 -26.23
CA GLN A 286 -15.47 3.59 -27.40
C GLN A 286 -14.36 2.53 -27.25
N ARG A 287 -13.89 2.25 -26.02
CA ARG A 287 -12.84 1.25 -25.77
C ARG A 287 -13.36 -0.18 -25.76
N LEU A 288 -14.62 -0.41 -25.37
CA LEU A 288 -15.25 -1.74 -25.40
C LEU A 288 -15.33 -2.29 -26.83
N GLU A 289 -15.32 -1.42 -27.84
CA GLU A 289 -15.30 -1.80 -29.26
C GLU A 289 -13.93 -2.30 -29.77
N SER A 290 -12.90 -2.35 -28.90
CA SER A 290 -11.58 -2.87 -29.31
C SER A 290 -11.69 -4.36 -29.63
N PRO A 291 -11.35 -4.80 -30.85
CA PRO A 291 -11.56 -6.19 -31.24
C PRO A 291 -10.70 -7.12 -30.37
N LEU A 292 -11.33 -8.18 -29.86
CA LEU A 292 -10.66 -9.32 -29.23
C LEU A 292 -10.63 -10.50 -30.20
N ILE A 293 -9.64 -11.37 -30.03
CA ILE A 293 -9.63 -12.66 -30.73
C ILE A 293 -10.44 -13.69 -29.92
N PRO A 294 -11.20 -14.58 -30.58
CA PRO A 294 -11.88 -15.68 -29.90
C PRO A 294 -10.89 -16.50 -29.07
N TYR A 295 -11.30 -16.94 -27.89
CA TYR A 295 -10.47 -17.69 -26.94
C TYR A 295 -9.84 -18.94 -27.58
N ARG A 296 -10.61 -19.65 -28.42
CA ARG A 296 -10.10 -20.78 -29.21
C ARG A 296 -8.90 -20.41 -30.10
N ARG A 297 -8.88 -19.21 -30.68
CA ARG A 297 -7.75 -18.72 -31.49
C ARG A 297 -6.61 -18.24 -30.60
N ALA A 298 -6.90 -17.67 -29.43
CA ALA A 298 -5.87 -17.32 -28.45
C ALA A 298 -5.07 -18.54 -28.00
N LYS A 299 -5.75 -19.67 -27.70
CA LYS A 299 -5.13 -20.95 -27.35
C LYS A 299 -4.23 -21.54 -28.43
N GLN A 300 -4.45 -21.19 -29.70
CA GLN A 300 -3.61 -21.62 -30.82
C GLN A 300 -2.35 -20.76 -30.99
N ARG A 301 -2.20 -19.71 -30.19
CA ARG A 301 -1.09 -18.75 -30.24
C ARG A 301 -0.40 -18.62 -28.88
N PRO A 302 -0.06 -19.73 -28.18
CA PRO A 302 0.61 -19.64 -26.90
C PRO A 302 2.01 -19.04 -27.06
N TYR A 303 2.63 -18.64 -25.96
CA TYR A 303 4.08 -18.48 -25.98
C TYR A 303 4.74 -19.86 -26.05
N ASN A 304 5.36 -20.16 -27.17
CA ASN A 304 6.09 -21.42 -27.33
C ASN A 304 7.45 -21.31 -26.68
N VAL A 305 7.60 -21.98 -25.55
CA VAL A 305 8.88 -22.24 -24.89
C VAL A 305 9.57 -23.41 -25.59
N ASP A 306 10.89 -23.30 -25.78
CA ASP A 306 11.73 -24.44 -26.18
C ASP A 306 12.15 -25.20 -24.92
N TRP A 307 11.61 -26.40 -24.73
CA TRP A 307 11.79 -27.17 -23.49
C TRP A 307 13.10 -27.98 -23.52
N ASP A 308 14.23 -27.32 -23.24
CA ASP A 308 15.50 -28.01 -22.96
C ASP A 308 15.48 -28.59 -21.53
N GLU A 309 15.77 -29.89 -21.38
CA GLU A 309 15.87 -30.53 -20.07
C GLU A 309 16.92 -29.89 -19.16
N ARG A 310 17.94 -29.24 -19.74
CA ARG A 310 18.97 -28.53 -18.98
C ARG A 310 18.44 -27.30 -18.25
N GLU A 311 17.31 -26.76 -18.69
CA GLU A 311 16.68 -25.56 -18.13
C GLU A 311 15.60 -25.91 -17.09
N LEU A 312 15.21 -27.18 -16.99
CA LEU A 312 14.21 -27.68 -16.03
C LEU A 312 14.87 -28.16 -14.74
N ALA A 313 15.34 -27.21 -13.93
CA ALA A 313 15.99 -27.52 -12.67
C ALA A 313 15.03 -28.18 -11.67
N ARG A 314 15.50 -29.21 -10.98
CA ARG A 314 14.75 -29.90 -9.91
C ARG A 314 15.03 -29.22 -8.57
N PRO A 315 13.99 -28.84 -7.79
CA PRO A 315 14.17 -28.30 -6.45
C PRO A 315 14.89 -29.27 -5.50
N ALA A 316 15.64 -28.72 -4.53
CA ALA A 316 16.34 -29.48 -3.50
C ALA A 316 15.40 -30.30 -2.60
N PHE A 317 14.12 -29.96 -2.53
CA PHE A 317 13.08 -30.73 -1.85
C PHE A 317 11.72 -30.53 -2.49
N LEU A 318 10.80 -31.44 -2.22
CA LEU A 318 9.39 -31.33 -2.60
C LEU A 318 8.50 -31.25 -1.36
N GLY A 319 7.34 -30.66 -1.53
CA GLY A 319 6.37 -30.42 -0.47
C GLY A 319 6.60 -29.13 0.29
N ARG A 320 5.83 -28.96 1.36
CA ARG A 320 5.74 -27.76 2.18
C ARG A 320 6.88 -27.67 3.21
N ARG A 321 7.42 -26.47 3.42
CA ARG A 321 8.32 -26.10 4.52
C ARG A 321 7.92 -24.78 5.17
N VAL A 322 7.87 -24.78 6.49
CA VAL A 322 7.51 -23.63 7.31
C VAL A 322 8.76 -23.04 7.96
N VAL A 323 8.83 -21.72 8.01
CA VAL A 323 9.77 -20.97 8.84
C VAL A 323 8.93 -20.11 9.78
N ASN A 324 8.89 -20.52 11.04
CA ASN A 324 7.99 -19.95 12.07
C ASN A 324 8.47 -18.62 12.64
N GLU A 325 9.73 -18.27 12.42
CA GLU A 325 10.32 -17.03 12.93
C GLU A 325 11.56 -16.70 12.10
N PHE A 326 11.64 -15.45 11.65
CA PHE A 326 12.83 -14.88 11.03
C PHE A 326 13.39 -13.79 11.93
N ASP A 327 14.72 -13.71 11.98
CA ASP A 327 15.38 -12.52 12.48
C ASP A 327 15.11 -11.37 11.50
N LEU A 328 14.45 -10.32 11.98
CA LEU A 328 14.13 -9.14 11.18
C LEU A 328 15.40 -8.48 10.61
N THR A 329 16.56 -8.60 11.28
CA THR A 329 17.83 -8.05 10.79
C THR A 329 18.30 -8.72 9.50
N GLU A 330 17.89 -9.96 9.21
CA GLU A 330 18.15 -10.63 7.93
C GLU A 330 17.25 -10.09 6.80
N ILE A 331 16.07 -9.56 7.15
CA ILE A 331 15.05 -9.08 6.21
C ILE A 331 15.34 -7.64 5.79
N VAL A 332 15.76 -6.79 6.72
CA VAL A 332 15.99 -5.34 6.50
C VAL A 332 16.83 -5.03 5.25
N PRO A 333 17.93 -5.75 4.93
CA PRO A 333 18.73 -5.50 3.74
C PRO A 333 17.98 -5.63 2.40
N PHE A 334 16.83 -6.32 2.38
CA PHE A 334 15.99 -6.55 1.19
C PHE A 334 14.87 -5.51 1.03
N ILE A 335 14.79 -4.51 1.91
CA ILE A 335 13.74 -3.48 1.81
C ILE A 335 13.96 -2.60 0.58
N ASP A 336 12.92 -2.46 -0.24
CA ASP A 336 12.78 -1.34 -1.18
C ASP A 336 12.12 -0.15 -0.48
N TRP A 337 12.96 0.79 -0.06
CA TRP A 337 12.56 2.02 0.62
C TRP A 337 11.82 3.00 -0.29
N THR A 338 11.83 2.83 -1.62
CA THR A 338 11.09 3.69 -2.55
C THR A 338 9.60 3.73 -2.19
N PHE A 339 9.03 2.58 -1.87
CA PHE A 339 7.62 2.46 -1.53
C PHE A 339 7.30 2.90 -0.10
N PHE A 340 8.29 2.92 0.80
CA PHE A 340 8.14 3.57 2.11
C PHE A 340 7.88 5.07 1.91
N PHE A 341 8.65 5.74 1.06
CA PHE A 341 8.43 7.16 0.75
C PHE A 341 7.12 7.39 -0.01
N LEU A 342 6.74 6.48 -0.91
CA LEU A 342 5.48 6.55 -1.63
C LEU A 342 4.27 6.51 -0.69
N ALA A 343 4.30 5.66 0.35
CA ALA A 343 3.26 5.61 1.38
C ALA A 343 3.10 6.96 2.13
N TRP A 344 4.19 7.74 2.19
CA TRP A 344 4.21 9.10 2.75
C TRP A 344 3.99 10.21 1.70
N GLU A 345 3.48 9.87 0.52
CA GLU A 345 3.26 10.78 -0.62
C GLU A 345 4.53 11.55 -1.09
N LEU A 346 5.72 11.06 -0.74
CA LEU A 346 6.99 11.63 -1.17
C LEU A 346 7.45 10.96 -2.47
N LYS A 347 7.42 11.71 -3.57
CA LYS A 347 7.71 11.20 -4.91
C LYS A 347 9.21 11.18 -5.20
N GLY A 348 9.77 9.99 -5.38
CA GLY A 348 11.17 9.80 -5.75
C GLY A 348 11.65 8.38 -5.45
N ARG A 349 12.73 7.95 -6.09
CA ARG A 349 13.36 6.63 -5.85
C ARG A 349 14.42 6.75 -4.75
N TYR A 350 14.49 5.76 -3.86
CA TYR A 350 15.59 5.65 -2.90
C TYR A 350 16.88 5.18 -3.60
N PRO A 351 18.08 5.64 -3.20
CA PRO A 351 18.37 6.68 -2.20
C PRO A 351 18.30 8.11 -2.74
N ALA A 352 18.11 8.31 -4.05
CA ALA A 352 18.15 9.63 -4.69
C ALA A 352 17.14 10.65 -4.12
N ILE A 353 16.01 10.17 -3.59
CA ILE A 353 15.01 11.01 -2.91
C ILE A 353 15.58 11.77 -1.70
N LEU A 354 16.59 11.21 -1.02
CA LEU A 354 17.22 11.83 0.15
C LEU A 354 17.92 13.15 -0.20
N ASP A 355 18.43 13.28 -1.43
CA ASP A 355 19.09 14.49 -1.95
C ASP A 355 18.17 15.33 -2.85
N HIS A 356 16.89 14.95 -2.97
CA HIS A 356 15.95 15.63 -3.83
C HIS A 356 15.75 17.09 -3.36
N PRO A 357 15.82 18.10 -4.25
CA PRO A 357 15.77 19.52 -3.85
C PRO A 357 14.45 19.89 -3.14
N LYS A 358 13.33 19.33 -3.61
CA LYS A 358 12.00 19.52 -3.01
C LYS A 358 11.73 18.63 -1.78
N TYR A 359 11.93 17.32 -1.89
CA TYR A 359 11.50 16.35 -0.86
C TYR A 359 12.61 15.93 0.12
N GLY A 360 13.89 16.21 -0.17
CA GLY A 360 15.02 15.59 0.52
C GLY A 360 15.09 15.87 2.02
N ALA A 361 14.70 17.07 2.46
CA ALA A 361 14.65 17.39 3.89
C ALA A 361 13.62 16.52 4.63
N ALA A 362 12.37 16.47 4.13
CA ALA A 362 11.32 15.65 4.71
C ALA A 362 11.59 14.15 4.55
N ALA A 363 12.18 13.74 3.43
CA ALA A 363 12.57 12.35 3.17
C ALA A 363 13.62 11.88 4.18
N ARG A 364 14.70 12.64 4.40
CA ARG A 364 15.71 12.30 5.43
C ARG A 364 15.11 12.21 6.83
N GLU A 365 14.20 13.12 7.16
CA GLU A 365 13.56 13.14 8.47
C GLU A 365 12.66 11.93 8.70
N VAL A 366 11.73 11.63 7.77
CA VAL A 366 10.83 10.47 7.90
C VAL A 366 11.60 9.16 7.83
N PHE A 367 12.67 9.09 7.03
CA PHE A 367 13.56 7.94 6.95
C PHE A 367 14.27 7.69 8.28
N ALA A 368 14.88 8.71 8.88
CA ALA A 368 15.55 8.58 10.18
C ALA A 368 14.57 8.13 11.29
N ASN A 369 13.35 8.68 11.33
CA ASN A 369 12.33 8.23 12.28
C ASN A 369 11.91 6.77 12.00
N GLY A 370 11.83 6.39 10.72
CA GLY A 370 11.54 5.02 10.28
C GLY A 370 12.62 4.03 10.72
N GLU A 371 13.89 4.38 10.54
CA GLU A 371 15.03 3.58 10.98
C GLU A 371 15.07 3.44 12.51
N GLU A 372 14.84 4.53 13.25
CA GLU A 372 14.78 4.50 14.72
C GLU A 372 13.65 3.58 15.22
N LEU A 373 12.45 3.72 14.65
CA LEU A 373 11.31 2.88 15.03
C LEU A 373 11.52 1.42 14.61
N LEU A 374 12.08 1.18 13.43
CA LEU A 374 12.43 -0.16 12.97
C LEU A 374 13.44 -0.82 13.93
N GLN A 375 14.47 -0.10 14.35
CA GLN A 375 15.43 -0.61 15.33
C GLN A 375 14.75 -0.96 16.65
N LYS A 376 13.85 -0.09 17.14
CA LYS A 376 13.07 -0.36 18.35
C LYS A 376 12.18 -1.60 18.21
N ILE A 377 11.55 -1.79 17.05
CA ILE A 377 10.73 -2.97 16.75
C ILE A 377 11.59 -4.24 16.83
N ILE A 378 12.80 -4.20 16.26
CA ILE A 378 13.76 -5.31 16.26
C ILE A 378 14.23 -5.61 17.69
N ASP A 379 14.76 -4.61 18.39
CA ASP A 379 15.34 -4.75 19.74
C ASP A 379 14.33 -5.30 20.76
N LYS A 380 13.06 -4.95 20.60
CA LYS A 380 11.98 -5.35 21.51
C LYS A 380 11.17 -6.54 21.00
N GLY A 381 11.49 -7.08 19.82
CA GLY A 381 10.74 -8.18 19.20
C GLY A 381 9.24 -7.89 19.04
N GLN A 382 8.88 -6.67 18.63
CA GLN A 382 7.48 -6.23 18.62
C GLN A 382 6.70 -6.78 17.41
N LEU A 383 7.39 -7.12 16.33
CA LEU A 383 6.82 -7.74 15.14
C LEU A 383 7.44 -9.11 14.90
N THR A 384 6.63 -10.05 14.40
CA THR A 384 7.09 -11.39 14.03
C THR A 384 6.92 -11.63 12.54
N ALA A 385 8.00 -12.09 11.89
CA ALA A 385 8.00 -12.51 10.51
C ALA A 385 7.90 -14.03 10.39
N ARG A 386 7.00 -14.52 9.53
CA ARG A 386 6.77 -15.94 9.25
C ARG A 386 6.62 -16.20 7.76
N ALA A 387 7.00 -17.39 7.34
CA ALA A 387 6.84 -17.81 5.96
C ALA A 387 6.52 -19.31 5.85
N VAL A 388 5.84 -19.65 4.77
CA VAL A 388 5.72 -21.00 4.28
C VAL A 388 6.02 -20.98 2.79
N ARG A 389 6.79 -21.95 2.32
CA ARG A 389 7.01 -22.21 0.89
C ARG A 389 6.93 -23.69 0.60
N GLY A 390 6.76 -24.05 -0.66
CA GLY A 390 6.86 -25.44 -1.10
C GLY A 390 7.02 -25.56 -2.59
N TYR A 391 7.53 -26.71 -3.01
CA TYR A 391 7.72 -27.05 -4.42
C TYR A 391 6.96 -28.32 -4.77
N TRP A 392 6.35 -28.33 -5.93
CA TRP A 392 5.45 -29.39 -6.36
C TRP A 392 5.81 -29.82 -7.78
N PRO A 393 5.86 -31.13 -8.07
CA PRO A 393 5.88 -31.60 -9.45
C PRO A 393 4.66 -31.02 -10.16
N ALA A 394 4.90 -30.31 -11.26
CA ALA A 394 3.85 -29.62 -11.98
C ALA A 394 4.04 -29.71 -13.49
N ASN A 395 2.93 -29.63 -14.22
CA ASN A 395 2.92 -29.46 -15.67
C ASN A 395 1.77 -28.53 -16.05
N SER A 396 1.85 -27.92 -17.23
CA SER A 396 0.68 -27.26 -17.79
C SER A 396 -0.26 -28.26 -18.47
N ASP A 397 -1.55 -28.02 -18.31
CA ASP A 397 -2.62 -28.67 -19.05
C ASP A 397 -3.45 -27.54 -19.67
N ASP A 398 -3.12 -27.24 -20.92
CA ASP A 398 -3.65 -26.09 -21.65
C ASP A 398 -3.38 -24.75 -20.91
N ASP A 399 -4.42 -24.10 -20.37
CA ASP A 399 -4.31 -22.84 -19.65
C ASP A 399 -4.18 -23.00 -18.13
N ASP A 400 -4.11 -24.23 -17.64
CA ASP A 400 -4.00 -24.51 -16.21
C ASP A 400 -2.62 -25.05 -15.84
N ILE A 401 -2.30 -24.91 -14.56
CA ILE A 401 -1.10 -25.50 -13.96
C ILE A 401 -1.55 -26.61 -13.02
N VAL A 402 -1.17 -27.83 -13.34
CA VAL A 402 -1.51 -29.06 -12.61
C VAL A 402 -0.38 -29.41 -11.68
N LEU A 403 -0.67 -29.58 -10.39
CA LEU A 403 0.25 -30.05 -9.37
C LEU A 403 -0.05 -31.51 -9.09
N PHE A 404 0.99 -32.32 -8.92
CA PHE A 404 0.88 -33.75 -8.61
C PHE A 404 1.31 -34.07 -7.19
N THR A 405 0.82 -35.19 -6.65
CA THR A 405 1.15 -35.65 -5.29
C THR A 405 2.63 -35.99 -5.13
N ASP A 406 3.27 -36.44 -6.21
CA ASP A 406 4.65 -36.88 -6.27
C ASP A 406 5.18 -36.88 -7.72
N GLU A 407 6.45 -37.25 -7.89
CA GLU A 407 7.14 -37.23 -9.18
C GLU A 407 6.66 -38.32 -10.16
N THR A 408 5.81 -39.26 -9.74
CA THR A 408 5.18 -40.21 -10.67
C THR A 408 4.15 -39.53 -11.57
N ARG A 409 3.60 -38.38 -11.15
CA ARG A 409 2.60 -37.59 -11.88
C ARG A 409 1.36 -38.38 -12.27
N THR A 410 1.00 -39.37 -11.45
CA THR A 410 -0.17 -40.24 -11.68
C THR A 410 -1.44 -39.73 -11.02
N GLN A 411 -1.32 -38.96 -9.93
CA GLN A 411 -2.44 -38.40 -9.18
C GLN A 411 -2.32 -36.87 -9.12
N GLU A 412 -3.34 -36.18 -9.64
CA GLU A 412 -3.49 -34.73 -9.48
C GLU A 412 -3.74 -34.40 -8.00
N LEU A 413 -2.91 -33.51 -7.46
CA LEU A 413 -3.06 -32.95 -6.11
C LEU A 413 -3.98 -31.73 -6.13
N MET A 414 -3.73 -30.81 -7.06
CA MET A 414 -4.42 -29.52 -7.17
C MET A 414 -4.17 -28.92 -8.55
N ARG A 415 -5.03 -27.98 -8.95
CA ARG A 415 -4.90 -27.23 -10.20
C ARG A 415 -5.10 -25.74 -9.98
N PHE A 416 -4.17 -24.93 -10.46
CA PHE A 416 -4.32 -23.49 -10.54
C PHE A 416 -4.83 -23.09 -11.92
N ASN A 417 -5.94 -22.35 -11.97
CA ASN A 417 -6.56 -21.96 -13.23
C ASN A 417 -6.06 -20.60 -13.70
N MET A 418 -5.40 -20.54 -14.86
CA MET A 418 -4.90 -19.28 -15.44
C MET A 418 -5.80 -18.76 -16.57
N LEU A 419 -5.62 -17.47 -16.86
CA LEU A 419 -6.27 -16.76 -17.93
C LEU A 419 -5.25 -16.43 -19.04
N ARG A 420 -5.76 -16.28 -20.26
CA ARG A 420 -5.01 -16.00 -21.48
C ARG A 420 -5.39 -14.65 -22.08
N GLN A 421 -4.40 -13.95 -22.62
CA GLN A 421 -4.61 -12.70 -23.35
C GLN A 421 -5.51 -12.89 -24.58
N GLN A 422 -6.59 -12.11 -24.72
CA GLN A 422 -7.46 -12.10 -25.92
C GLN A 422 -7.33 -10.85 -26.80
N ARG A 423 -6.38 -9.96 -26.50
CA ARG A 423 -6.17 -8.74 -27.28
C ARG A 423 -5.78 -9.04 -28.74
N THR A 424 -6.29 -8.25 -29.67
CA THR A 424 -5.83 -8.29 -31.06
C THR A 424 -4.37 -7.82 -31.15
N SER A 425 -3.54 -8.60 -31.82
CA SER A 425 -2.12 -8.33 -32.06
C SER A 425 -1.71 -8.90 -33.42
N THR A 426 -0.57 -8.48 -33.95
CA THR A 426 0.03 -9.11 -35.15
C THR A 426 0.12 -10.62 -34.96
N GLU A 427 -0.03 -11.42 -36.01
CA GLU A 427 -0.03 -12.91 -35.88
C GLU A 427 1.23 -13.46 -35.16
N SER A 428 2.35 -12.74 -35.26
CA SER A 428 3.61 -13.05 -34.58
C SER A 428 3.63 -12.83 -33.07
N THR A 429 2.68 -12.08 -32.51
CA THR A 429 2.64 -11.80 -31.07
C THR A 429 1.87 -12.92 -30.35
N PRO A 430 2.46 -13.58 -29.34
CA PRO A 430 1.77 -14.64 -28.59
C PRO A 430 0.65 -14.07 -27.71
N ALA A 431 -0.42 -14.83 -27.58
CA ALA A 431 -1.49 -14.64 -26.60
C ALA A 431 -1.09 -15.37 -25.31
N ARG A 432 -0.41 -14.67 -24.40
CA ARG A 432 0.24 -15.30 -23.25
C ARG A 432 -0.75 -15.76 -22.19
N SER A 433 -0.42 -16.90 -21.58
CA SER A 433 -0.93 -17.39 -20.29
C SER A 433 0.26 -17.69 -19.36
N LEU A 434 0.07 -17.65 -18.05
CA LEU A 434 1.15 -18.05 -17.12
C LEU A 434 1.47 -19.54 -17.26
N ALA A 435 0.49 -20.36 -17.64
CA ALA A 435 0.67 -21.79 -17.90
C ALA A 435 1.67 -22.07 -19.03
N ASP A 436 1.87 -21.12 -19.97
CA ASP A 436 2.83 -21.25 -21.07
C ASP A 436 4.28 -21.42 -20.59
N PHE A 437 4.58 -21.03 -19.34
CA PHE A 437 5.92 -21.11 -18.73
C PHE A 437 6.10 -22.34 -17.81
N VAL A 438 5.21 -23.32 -17.91
CA VAL A 438 5.36 -24.63 -17.26
C VAL A 438 5.27 -25.72 -18.33
N ALA A 439 6.16 -26.71 -18.29
CA ALA A 439 6.24 -27.73 -19.33
C ALA A 439 4.89 -28.44 -19.47
N PRO A 440 4.31 -28.54 -20.69
CA PRO A 440 3.02 -29.18 -20.87
C PRO A 440 3.10 -30.69 -20.64
N ILE A 441 2.02 -31.30 -20.14
CA ILE A 441 1.95 -32.75 -19.86
C ILE A 441 2.37 -33.55 -21.10
N GLU A 442 1.94 -33.13 -22.29
CA GLU A 442 2.24 -33.81 -23.57
C GLU A 442 3.74 -33.79 -23.93
N SER A 443 4.53 -32.88 -23.38
CA SER A 443 5.98 -32.83 -23.62
C SER A 443 6.73 -34.00 -22.97
N GLY A 444 6.12 -34.66 -21.97
CA GLY A 444 6.77 -35.69 -21.16
C GLY A 444 7.91 -35.16 -20.26
N LYS A 445 8.12 -33.85 -20.21
CA LYS A 445 9.16 -33.22 -19.41
C LYS A 445 8.72 -33.06 -17.95
N SER A 446 9.67 -33.23 -17.05
CA SER A 446 9.44 -33.05 -15.61
C SER A 446 9.72 -31.63 -15.19
N ASP A 447 8.65 -30.86 -14.93
CA ASP A 447 8.73 -29.49 -14.44
C ASP A 447 8.12 -29.34 -13.04
N PHE A 448 8.28 -28.17 -12.43
CA PHE A 448 7.93 -27.89 -11.05
C PHE A 448 7.35 -26.48 -10.91
N ILE A 449 6.51 -26.29 -9.89
CA ILE A 449 6.05 -24.96 -9.48
C ILE A 449 6.33 -24.78 -7.99
N GLY A 450 6.82 -23.60 -7.65
CA GLY A 450 6.97 -23.18 -6.27
C GLY A 450 5.77 -22.37 -5.82
N THR A 451 5.54 -22.34 -4.52
CA THR A 451 4.42 -21.65 -3.87
C THR A 451 4.93 -21.01 -2.60
N PHE A 452 4.41 -19.83 -2.25
CA PHE A 452 4.79 -19.16 -1.00
C PHE A 452 3.68 -18.32 -0.40
N ALA A 453 3.75 -18.15 0.92
CA ALA A 453 3.01 -17.15 1.68
C ALA A 453 3.90 -16.64 2.81
N VAL A 454 3.97 -15.32 2.98
CA VAL A 454 4.78 -14.65 4.01
C VAL A 454 3.98 -13.57 4.72
N THR A 455 4.32 -13.32 5.98
CA THR A 455 3.82 -12.17 6.73
C THR A 455 4.92 -11.60 7.62
N ALA A 456 4.95 -10.28 7.73
CA ALA A 456 5.68 -9.57 8.78
C ALA A 456 4.73 -8.68 9.63
N GLY A 457 3.42 -8.92 9.49
CA GLY A 457 2.38 -8.10 10.11
C GLY A 457 1.89 -8.59 11.48
N ILE A 458 2.43 -9.69 12.01
CA ILE A 458 2.03 -10.20 13.33
C ILE A 458 2.54 -9.21 14.40
N GLY A 459 1.63 -8.64 15.19
CA GLY A 459 1.93 -7.59 16.16
C GLY A 459 1.77 -6.15 15.62
N ALA A 460 1.63 -5.97 14.30
CA ALA A 460 1.59 -4.64 13.69
C ALA A 460 0.32 -3.87 14.04
N ASN A 461 -0.83 -4.54 14.03
CA ASN A 461 -2.11 -3.91 14.37
C ASN A 461 -2.17 -3.57 15.85
N GLU A 462 -1.69 -4.46 16.72
CA GLU A 462 -1.64 -4.22 18.17
C GLU A 462 -0.74 -3.03 18.51
N LEU A 463 0.43 -2.95 17.87
CA LEU A 463 1.37 -1.86 18.07
C LEU A 463 0.84 -0.53 17.50
N ALA A 464 0.22 -0.55 16.32
CA ALA A 464 -0.42 0.64 15.75
C ALA A 464 -1.56 1.15 16.64
N ALA A 465 -2.44 0.25 17.12
CA ALA A 465 -3.53 0.59 18.03
C ALA A 465 -3.04 1.09 19.39
N GLN A 466 -1.85 0.67 19.83
CA GLN A 466 -1.20 1.26 21.00
C GLN A 466 -0.85 2.73 20.73
N TYR A 467 -0.17 3.04 19.63
CA TYR A 467 0.19 4.40 19.26
C TYR A 467 -1.04 5.30 19.04
N GLU A 468 -2.11 4.78 18.41
CA GLU A 468 -3.37 5.51 18.23
C GLU A 468 -4.01 5.91 19.57
N ARG A 469 -4.02 5.00 20.56
CA ARG A 469 -4.51 5.29 21.93
C ARG A 469 -3.66 6.31 22.66
N GLU A 470 -2.37 6.37 22.36
CA GLU A 470 -1.43 7.37 22.87
C GLU A 470 -1.52 8.71 22.11
N GLY A 471 -2.38 8.80 21.09
CA GLY A 471 -2.55 9.99 20.24
C GLY A 471 -1.42 10.20 19.23
N ASP A 472 -0.60 9.18 18.97
CA ASP A 472 0.56 9.22 18.09
C ASP A 472 0.26 8.59 16.72
N ASP A 473 -0.62 9.23 15.96
CA ASP A 473 -1.05 8.76 14.64
C ASP A 473 0.14 8.65 13.65
N TYR A 474 1.20 9.45 13.87
CA TYR A 474 2.45 9.37 13.10
C TYR A 474 3.12 7.99 13.23
N ASN A 475 3.37 7.55 14.47
CA ASN A 475 3.99 6.26 14.70
C ASN A 475 3.04 5.09 14.36
N ALA A 476 1.73 5.26 14.54
CA ALA A 476 0.76 4.24 14.12
C ALA A 476 0.84 3.95 12.61
N ILE A 477 0.88 4.99 11.78
CA ILE A 477 1.07 4.87 10.32
C ILE A 477 2.45 4.29 10.00
N LEU A 478 3.49 4.76 10.70
CA LEU A 478 4.87 4.34 10.48
C LEU A 478 5.08 2.84 10.75
N VAL A 479 4.48 2.30 11.81
CA VAL A 479 4.48 0.85 12.12
C VAL A 479 3.89 0.05 10.96
N LYS A 480 2.69 0.45 10.47
CA LYS A 480 2.02 -0.26 9.37
C LYS A 480 2.84 -0.20 8.08
N ALA A 481 3.43 0.97 7.76
CA ALA A 481 4.29 1.14 6.60
C ALA A 481 5.56 0.28 6.70
N LEU A 482 6.21 0.21 7.88
CA LEU A 482 7.38 -0.63 8.10
C LEU A 482 7.04 -2.13 8.03
N ALA A 483 5.93 -2.55 8.62
CA ALA A 483 5.47 -3.94 8.55
C ALA A 483 5.24 -4.37 7.08
N ASP A 484 4.64 -3.50 6.26
CA ASP A 484 4.44 -3.74 4.83
C ASP A 484 5.79 -3.85 4.07
N ARG A 485 6.76 -2.97 4.38
CA ARG A 485 8.12 -3.08 3.82
C ARG A 485 8.81 -4.38 4.23
N LEU A 486 8.66 -4.82 5.47
CA LEU A 486 9.23 -6.08 5.95
C LEU A 486 8.58 -7.29 5.27
N ALA A 487 7.27 -7.26 5.01
CA ALA A 487 6.59 -8.36 4.31
C ALA A 487 7.06 -8.50 2.86
N GLU A 488 7.21 -7.38 2.14
CA GLU A 488 7.75 -7.37 0.78
C GLU A 488 9.22 -7.78 0.72
N ALA A 489 10.04 -7.27 1.65
CA ALA A 489 11.44 -7.66 1.79
C ALA A 489 11.60 -9.15 2.11
N LEU A 490 10.70 -9.71 2.94
CA LEU A 490 10.66 -11.15 3.23
C LEU A 490 10.28 -11.96 1.99
N ALA A 491 9.36 -11.48 1.16
CA ALA A 491 9.03 -12.12 -0.11
C ALA A 491 10.23 -12.13 -1.07
N GLU A 492 10.98 -11.02 -1.17
CA GLU A 492 12.20 -10.93 -1.99
C GLU A 492 13.31 -11.87 -1.46
N MET A 493 13.57 -11.83 -0.15
CA MET A 493 14.56 -12.71 0.50
C MET A 493 14.19 -14.18 0.32
N LEU A 494 12.92 -14.54 0.52
CA LEU A 494 12.44 -15.91 0.36
C LEU A 494 12.50 -16.35 -1.09
N HIS A 495 12.22 -15.45 -2.05
CA HIS A 495 12.37 -15.75 -3.47
C HIS A 495 13.84 -16.00 -3.82
N LYS A 496 14.78 -15.17 -3.36
CA LYS A 496 16.22 -15.40 -3.54
C LYS A 496 16.65 -16.76 -2.98
N ARG A 497 16.27 -17.08 -1.73
CA ARG A 497 16.52 -18.41 -1.13
C ARG A 497 15.89 -19.52 -1.98
N SER A 498 14.69 -19.27 -2.51
CA SER A 498 13.97 -20.26 -3.31
C SER A 498 14.62 -20.53 -4.66
N ARG A 499 15.22 -19.51 -5.33
CA ARG A 499 15.98 -19.69 -6.57
C ARG A 499 17.24 -20.53 -6.33
N ALA A 500 17.95 -20.27 -5.24
CA ALA A 500 19.11 -21.06 -4.84
C ALA A 500 18.73 -22.51 -4.50
N GLU A 501 17.66 -22.72 -3.73
CA GLU A 501 17.14 -24.06 -3.42
C GLU A 501 16.62 -24.81 -4.65
N TRP A 502 16.30 -24.10 -5.71
CA TRP A 502 15.88 -24.67 -6.99
C TRP A 502 17.05 -24.87 -7.96
N GLY A 503 18.29 -24.60 -7.54
CA GLY A 503 19.50 -24.86 -8.33
C GLY A 503 19.86 -23.76 -9.33
N TYR A 504 18.87 -23.09 -9.94
CA TYR A 504 19.15 -22.08 -10.98
C TYR A 504 19.66 -20.74 -10.43
N GLY A 505 19.51 -20.50 -9.12
CA GLY A 505 20.02 -19.29 -8.44
C GLY A 505 21.21 -19.52 -7.51
N GLU A 506 21.87 -20.68 -7.53
CA GLU A 506 22.95 -21.01 -6.56
C GLU A 506 24.17 -20.08 -6.67
N SER A 507 24.51 -19.65 -7.88
CA SER A 507 25.65 -18.77 -8.17
C SER A 507 25.29 -17.29 -8.26
N GLU A 508 24.08 -16.92 -7.81
CA GLU A 508 23.54 -15.57 -7.91
C GLU A 508 24.25 -14.61 -6.93
N ASP A 509 25.01 -13.65 -7.47
CA ASP A 509 25.64 -12.55 -6.73
C ASP A 509 24.99 -11.20 -7.11
N LEU A 510 23.71 -11.05 -6.76
CA LEU A 510 22.93 -9.84 -7.05
C LEU A 510 22.89 -8.90 -5.85
N SER A 511 23.06 -7.60 -6.13
CA SER A 511 22.81 -6.54 -5.17
C SER A 511 21.30 -6.35 -4.93
N ASN A 512 20.90 -5.68 -3.84
CA ASN A 512 19.48 -5.38 -3.62
C ASN A 512 18.88 -4.53 -4.76
N GLU A 513 19.66 -3.63 -5.36
CA GLU A 513 19.23 -2.86 -6.54
C GLU A 513 18.99 -3.74 -7.78
N ASP A 514 19.76 -4.81 -7.93
CA ASP A 514 19.54 -5.77 -9.01
C ASP A 514 18.29 -6.62 -8.75
N LEU A 515 18.03 -6.99 -7.48
CA LEU A 515 16.82 -7.70 -7.07
C LEU A 515 15.55 -6.86 -7.34
N ILE A 516 15.56 -5.58 -6.96
CA ILE A 516 14.46 -4.63 -7.23
C ILE A 516 14.21 -4.46 -8.73
N ARG A 517 15.26 -4.57 -9.56
CA ARG A 517 15.17 -4.51 -11.02
C ARG A 517 14.84 -5.86 -11.66
N GLU A 518 14.60 -6.89 -10.85
CA GLU A 518 14.26 -8.24 -11.30
C GLU A 518 15.32 -8.83 -12.24
N ARG A 519 16.61 -8.59 -11.96
CA ARG A 519 17.75 -9.08 -12.77
C ARG A 519 18.13 -10.54 -12.44
N TYR A 520 17.14 -11.38 -12.23
CA TYR A 520 17.26 -12.81 -11.98
C TYR A 520 16.32 -13.57 -12.91
N ASP A 521 16.60 -14.84 -13.14
CA ASP A 521 15.69 -15.72 -13.88
C ASP A 521 14.47 -16.09 -13.02
N GLY A 522 13.35 -16.32 -13.71
CA GLY A 522 12.09 -16.68 -13.08
C GLY A 522 11.30 -15.50 -12.51
N ILE A 523 10.06 -15.78 -12.11
CA ILE A 523 9.11 -14.78 -11.58
C ILE A 523 8.34 -15.32 -10.38
N ARG A 524 7.72 -14.40 -9.62
CA ARG A 524 6.93 -14.72 -8.43
C ARG A 524 5.49 -14.16 -8.44
N PRO A 525 4.66 -14.47 -9.45
CA PRO A 525 3.35 -13.85 -9.63
C PRO A 525 2.42 -14.13 -8.45
N ALA A 526 1.78 -13.06 -7.98
CA ALA A 526 0.80 -13.08 -6.90
C ALA A 526 -0.61 -12.90 -7.45
N PHE A 527 -1.54 -13.76 -7.04
CA PHE A 527 -2.94 -13.69 -7.47
C PHE A 527 -3.56 -12.32 -7.13
N GLY A 528 -4.27 -11.72 -8.09
CA GLY A 528 -4.77 -10.35 -8.03
C GLY A 528 -3.95 -9.34 -8.83
N TYR A 529 -2.69 -9.67 -9.15
CA TYR A 529 -1.89 -8.85 -10.07
C TYR A 529 -2.35 -9.06 -11.52
N PRO A 530 -2.03 -8.13 -12.44
CA PRO A 530 -2.50 -8.19 -13.82
C PRO A 530 -2.17 -9.49 -14.59
N ALA A 531 -1.13 -10.22 -14.18
CA ALA A 531 -0.74 -11.51 -14.79
C ALA A 531 -1.63 -12.68 -14.38
N CYS A 532 -2.28 -12.60 -13.22
CA CYS A 532 -3.21 -13.59 -12.68
C CYS A 532 -4.27 -12.90 -11.82
N PRO A 533 -5.21 -12.16 -12.45
CA PRO A 533 -6.07 -11.20 -11.74
C PRO A 533 -7.14 -11.85 -10.85
N ASP A 534 -7.38 -13.16 -10.97
CA ASP A 534 -8.37 -13.84 -10.14
C ASP A 534 -7.87 -14.01 -8.69
N HIS A 535 -8.50 -13.28 -7.77
CA HIS A 535 -8.20 -13.36 -6.34
C HIS A 535 -8.55 -14.70 -5.70
N THR A 536 -9.50 -15.47 -6.27
CA THR A 536 -10.03 -16.70 -5.64
C THR A 536 -9.04 -17.86 -5.67
N GLU A 537 -8.06 -17.86 -6.56
CA GLU A 537 -6.97 -18.86 -6.58
C GLU A 537 -6.11 -18.81 -5.30
N LYS A 538 -6.13 -17.69 -4.55
CA LYS A 538 -5.51 -17.63 -3.22
C LYS A 538 -6.10 -18.67 -2.26
N ARG A 539 -7.37 -19.05 -2.40
CA ARG A 539 -8.01 -20.04 -1.52
C ARG A 539 -7.32 -21.40 -1.63
N LYS A 540 -7.09 -21.84 -2.87
CA LYS A 540 -6.32 -23.05 -3.19
C LYS A 540 -4.89 -22.95 -2.69
N LEU A 541 -4.23 -21.81 -2.92
CA LEU A 541 -2.86 -21.56 -2.46
C LEU A 541 -2.74 -21.64 -0.93
N PHE A 542 -3.68 -21.04 -0.19
CA PHE A 542 -3.70 -21.06 1.27
C PHE A 542 -3.99 -22.44 1.84
N GLU A 543 -4.86 -23.21 1.19
CA GLU A 543 -5.12 -24.61 1.53
C GLU A 543 -3.87 -25.47 1.32
N LEU A 544 -3.24 -25.39 0.14
CA LEU A 544 -2.03 -26.12 -0.21
C LEU A 544 -0.87 -25.82 0.76
N LEU A 545 -0.69 -24.55 1.11
CA LEU A 545 0.35 -24.09 2.02
C LEU A 545 -0.04 -24.18 3.49
N GLN A 546 -1.27 -24.57 3.81
CA GLN A 546 -1.85 -24.52 5.16
C GLN A 546 -1.46 -23.22 5.88
N ALA A 547 -1.73 -22.08 5.23
CA ALA A 547 -1.19 -20.77 5.63
C ALA A 547 -1.65 -20.32 7.04
N ALA A 548 -2.73 -20.90 7.56
CA ALA A 548 -3.19 -20.67 8.92
C ALA A 548 -2.13 -21.01 9.99
N ASP A 549 -1.26 -22.00 9.74
CA ASP A 549 -0.21 -22.38 10.69
C ASP A 549 0.82 -21.27 10.92
N ILE A 550 1.01 -20.39 9.93
CA ILE A 550 1.88 -19.20 10.06
C ILE A 550 1.11 -17.94 10.47
N GLY A 551 -0.15 -18.09 10.88
CA GLY A 551 -1.01 -16.98 11.32
C GLY A 551 -1.64 -16.18 10.17
N MET A 552 -1.60 -16.69 8.94
CA MET A 552 -2.19 -16.04 7.77
C MET A 552 -3.57 -16.60 7.45
N ASN A 553 -4.54 -15.74 7.16
CA ASN A 553 -5.89 -16.11 6.73
C ASN A 553 -6.36 -15.26 5.54
N LEU A 554 -7.49 -15.65 4.95
CA LEU A 554 -8.18 -14.91 3.89
C LEU A 554 -9.53 -14.39 4.38
N THR A 555 -9.86 -13.15 3.99
CA THR A 555 -11.23 -12.64 4.08
C THR A 555 -12.12 -13.28 3.01
N GLU A 556 -13.43 -13.01 3.08
CA GLU A 556 -14.40 -13.41 2.06
C GLU A 556 -14.04 -12.89 0.64
N SER A 557 -13.41 -11.71 0.57
CA SER A 557 -12.90 -11.06 -0.65
C SER A 557 -11.48 -11.53 -1.03
N CYS A 558 -10.94 -12.54 -0.33
CA CYS A 558 -9.58 -13.05 -0.50
C CYS A 558 -8.48 -11.97 -0.30
N ALA A 559 -8.73 -10.98 0.57
CA ALA A 559 -7.68 -10.16 1.15
C ALA A 559 -6.94 -11.00 2.21
N MET A 560 -5.63 -10.80 2.36
CA MET A 560 -4.83 -11.56 3.33
C MET A 560 -4.81 -10.84 4.68
N THR A 561 -4.87 -11.60 5.77
CA THR A 561 -4.64 -11.11 7.13
C THR A 561 -3.46 -11.84 7.74
N PRO A 562 -2.49 -11.17 8.39
CA PRO A 562 -2.36 -9.71 8.55
C PRO A 562 -2.23 -8.96 7.22
N ALA A 563 -2.48 -7.64 7.22
CA ALA A 563 -2.42 -6.83 5.99
C ALA A 563 -1.02 -6.85 5.35
N ALA A 564 0.03 -6.78 6.17
CA ALA A 564 1.42 -6.93 5.74
C ALA A 564 1.75 -8.40 5.43
N SER A 565 1.24 -8.87 4.29
CA SER A 565 1.36 -10.24 3.81
C SER A 565 1.49 -10.31 2.30
N VAL A 566 2.27 -11.27 1.80
CA VAL A 566 2.45 -11.54 0.38
C VAL A 566 2.32 -13.04 0.13
N SER A 567 1.64 -13.44 -0.94
CA SER A 567 1.55 -14.85 -1.35
C SER A 567 1.51 -14.96 -2.86
N GLY A 568 2.10 -16.02 -3.41
CA GLY A 568 2.11 -16.25 -4.84
C GLY A 568 2.71 -17.58 -5.24
N LEU A 569 2.98 -17.69 -6.53
CA LEU A 569 3.68 -18.81 -7.15
C LEU A 569 5.13 -18.43 -7.45
N TYR A 570 5.97 -19.41 -7.73
CA TYR A 570 7.30 -19.25 -8.29
C TYR A 570 7.40 -20.04 -9.59
N PHE A 571 7.89 -19.38 -10.64
CA PHE A 571 8.20 -19.98 -11.94
C PHE A 571 9.71 -19.89 -12.16
N ALA A 572 10.34 -21.01 -12.50
CA ALA A 572 11.78 -21.08 -12.71
C ALA A 572 12.22 -20.69 -14.12
N HIS A 573 11.33 -20.85 -15.10
CA HIS A 573 11.70 -20.72 -16.52
C HIS A 573 12.26 -19.31 -16.83
N PRO A 574 13.42 -19.19 -17.52
CA PRO A 574 14.08 -17.90 -17.76
C PRO A 574 13.24 -16.94 -18.62
N ASP A 575 12.44 -17.47 -19.55
CA ASP A 575 11.51 -16.67 -20.34
C ASP A 575 10.24 -16.21 -19.58
N ALA A 576 10.01 -16.70 -18.36
CA ALA A 576 8.85 -16.30 -17.58
C ALA A 576 8.94 -14.80 -17.27
N ARG A 577 7.83 -14.08 -17.47
CA ARG A 577 7.78 -12.63 -17.26
C ARG A 577 6.38 -12.18 -16.88
N TYR A 578 6.30 -11.05 -16.19
CA TYR A 578 5.02 -10.41 -15.93
C TYR A 578 4.42 -9.83 -17.21
N PHE A 579 3.12 -10.07 -17.40
CA PHE A 579 2.31 -9.46 -18.43
C PHE A 579 0.93 -9.13 -17.86
N SER A 580 0.15 -8.29 -18.55
CA SER A 580 -1.26 -8.09 -18.19
C SER A 580 -2.13 -9.00 -19.05
N VAL A 581 -2.98 -9.82 -18.43
CA VAL A 581 -4.02 -10.61 -19.13
C VAL A 581 -4.91 -9.68 -19.96
N GLY A 582 -5.20 -8.48 -19.44
CA GLY A 582 -6.04 -7.50 -20.10
C GLY A 582 -7.51 -7.89 -20.10
N ARG A 583 -8.22 -7.52 -21.16
CA ARG A 583 -9.66 -7.79 -21.30
C ARG A 583 -9.89 -9.17 -21.92
N ILE A 584 -10.89 -9.88 -21.41
CA ILE A 584 -11.31 -11.22 -21.83
C ILE A 584 -12.77 -11.21 -22.26
N ASP A 585 -13.09 -11.96 -23.29
CA ASP A 585 -14.43 -12.08 -23.85
C ASP A 585 -15.21 -13.21 -23.15
N ARG A 586 -16.53 -13.26 -23.38
CA ARG A 586 -17.46 -14.18 -22.72
C ARG A 586 -17.09 -15.65 -22.90
N ASP A 587 -16.54 -16.00 -24.06
CA ASP A 587 -16.14 -17.38 -24.38
C ASP A 587 -15.06 -17.93 -23.43
N GLN A 588 -14.06 -17.12 -23.07
CA GLN A 588 -13.05 -17.50 -22.08
C GLN A 588 -13.63 -17.54 -20.66
N VAL A 589 -14.54 -16.64 -20.32
CA VAL A 589 -15.16 -16.59 -18.98
C VAL A 589 -16.02 -17.82 -18.73
N GLU A 590 -16.77 -18.26 -19.74
CA GLU A 590 -17.56 -19.51 -19.70
C GLU A 590 -16.66 -20.74 -19.56
N ASP A 591 -15.57 -20.82 -20.32
CA ASP A 591 -14.57 -21.89 -20.19
C ASP A 591 -13.90 -21.90 -18.80
N TYR A 592 -13.52 -20.72 -18.29
CA TYR A 592 -12.90 -20.56 -16.98
C TYR A 592 -13.85 -20.96 -15.84
N ALA A 593 -15.13 -20.59 -15.94
CA ALA A 593 -16.18 -21.00 -15.00
C ALA A 593 -16.34 -22.52 -14.96
N HIS A 594 -16.36 -23.16 -16.14
CA HIS A 594 -16.39 -24.62 -16.24
C HIS A 594 -15.15 -25.25 -15.59
N ARG A 595 -13.94 -24.80 -15.93
CA ARG A 595 -12.68 -25.31 -15.36
C ARG A 595 -12.61 -25.18 -13.83
N LYS A 596 -13.20 -24.12 -13.27
CA LYS A 596 -13.24 -23.90 -11.82
C LYS A 596 -14.39 -24.60 -11.10
N GLY A 597 -15.36 -25.15 -11.83
CA GLY A 597 -16.60 -25.64 -11.26
C GLY A 597 -17.39 -24.54 -10.53
N MET A 598 -17.32 -23.30 -11.01
CA MET A 598 -18.00 -22.13 -10.43
C MET A 598 -19.13 -21.66 -11.34
N ASP A 599 -20.18 -21.08 -10.75
CA ASP A 599 -21.23 -20.43 -11.52
C ASP A 599 -20.67 -19.25 -12.33
N LEU A 600 -21.14 -19.09 -13.57
CA LEU A 600 -20.66 -18.05 -14.49
C LEU A 600 -20.77 -16.66 -13.86
N LYS A 601 -21.86 -16.34 -13.16
CA LYS A 601 -22.05 -15.02 -12.55
C LYS A 601 -21.06 -14.76 -11.43
N VAL A 602 -20.65 -15.80 -10.71
CA VAL A 602 -19.63 -15.69 -9.67
C VAL A 602 -18.29 -15.34 -10.32
N VAL A 603 -17.92 -16.02 -11.41
CA VAL A 603 -16.68 -15.70 -12.15
C VAL A 603 -16.72 -14.30 -12.76
N GLU A 604 -17.83 -13.91 -13.39
CA GLU A 604 -18.04 -12.56 -13.92
C GLU A 604 -17.85 -11.49 -12.85
N ARG A 605 -18.33 -11.73 -11.62
CA ARG A 605 -18.10 -10.82 -10.48
C ARG A 605 -16.61 -10.69 -10.16
N TRP A 606 -15.89 -11.79 -9.97
CA TRP A 606 -14.47 -11.75 -9.61
C TRP A 606 -13.58 -11.17 -10.71
N LEU A 607 -13.97 -11.35 -11.97
CA LEU A 607 -13.22 -10.88 -13.14
C LEU A 607 -13.80 -9.60 -13.75
N GLN A 608 -14.69 -8.89 -13.07
CA GLN A 608 -15.36 -7.68 -13.57
C GLN A 608 -14.38 -6.64 -14.16
N PRO A 609 -13.20 -6.36 -13.58
CA PRO A 609 -12.21 -5.45 -14.18
C PRO A 609 -11.65 -5.94 -15.53
N ASN A 610 -11.71 -7.25 -15.79
CA ASN A 610 -11.19 -7.91 -16.99
C ASN A 610 -12.28 -8.22 -18.05
N LEU A 611 -13.57 -8.15 -17.75
CA LEU A 611 -14.63 -8.53 -18.71
C LEU A 611 -14.79 -7.54 -19.86
N ALA A 612 -14.58 -7.93 -21.10
CA ALA A 612 -14.74 -7.07 -22.29
C ALA A 612 -16.19 -6.73 -22.66
N TYR A 613 -17.16 -7.25 -21.91
CA TYR A 613 -18.59 -7.09 -22.12
C TYR A 613 -19.27 -6.66 -20.81
N ASP A 614 -20.52 -6.21 -20.87
CA ASP A 614 -21.35 -6.04 -19.68
C ASP A 614 -22.06 -7.36 -19.36
N PRO A 615 -21.86 -7.96 -18.18
CA PRO A 615 -22.56 -9.19 -17.78
C PRO A 615 -24.03 -8.97 -17.37
N ASN A 616 -24.50 -7.71 -17.29
CA ASN A 616 -25.86 -7.37 -16.83
C ASN A 616 -26.88 -7.17 -17.95
#